data_AF-A0A2V6H230-F1
#
_entry.id   AF-A0A2V6H230-F1
#
_cell.length_a   1.000
_cell.length_b   1.000
_cell.length_c   1.000
_cell.angle_alpha   90.00
_cell.angle_beta   90.00
_cell.angle_gamma   90.00
#
_symmetry.space_group_name_H-M   'P 1'
#
loop_
_entity.id
_entity.type
_entity.pdbx_description
1 polymer ?
#
loop_
_entity_poly.entity_id
_entity_poly.type
_entity_poly.pdbx_seq_one_letter_code
_entity_poly.pdbx_strand_id
1 'polypeptide(L)' 'EQLKAIGITIAFAVVGSAIIGVVVRALIGLRIAPEIERQGLDINEHGEEGYMTTG' A
#
# COMPACT_ATOMS: atom_id res chain seq x y z
N GLU A 1 12.55 -29.89 -5.94
CA GLU A 1 12.92 -29.06 -4.77
C GLU A 1 12.78 -27.55 -4.97
N GLN A 2 13.43 -26.91 -5.94
CA GLN A 2 13.36 -25.44 -6.09
C GLN A 2 11.93 -24.90 -6.29
N LEU A 3 11.14 -25.51 -7.18
CA LEU A 3 9.74 -25.10 -7.40
C LEU A 3 8.86 -25.23 -6.15
N LYS A 4 9.13 -26.23 -5.31
CA LYS A 4 8.41 -26.43 -4.04
C LYS A 4 8.73 -25.33 -3.05
N ALA A 5 10.02 -24.99 -2.90
CA ALA A 5 10.46 -23.90 -2.03
C ALA A 5 9.90 -22.56 -2.50
N ILE A 6 9.96 -22.28 -3.81
CA ILE A 6 9.38 -21.07 -4.41
C ILE A 6 7.87 -21.01 -4.13
N GLY A 7 7.15 -22.11 -4.38
CA GLY A 7 5.71 -22.19 -4.15
C GLY A 7 5.32 -21.92 -2.69
N ILE A 8 6.07 -22.48 -1.73
CA ILE A 8 5.84 -22.26 -0.30
C ILE A 8 6.07 -20.79 0.07
N THR A 9 7.18 -20.19 -0.38
CA THR A 9 7.51 -18.79 -0.06
C THR A 9 6.46 -17.83 -0.64
N ILE A 10 6.04 -18.05 -1.89
CA ILE A 10 4.99 -17.22 -2.52
C ILE A 10 3.67 -17.37 -1.76
N ALA A 11 3.25 -18.61 -1.49
CA ALA A 11 1.99 -18.86 -0.77
C ALA A 11 2.00 -18.20 0.61
N PHE A 12 3.10 -18.34 1.35
CA PHE A 12 3.27 -17.71 2.65
C PHE A 12 3.22 -16.18 2.57
N ALA A 13 3.98 -15.57 1.66
CA ALA A 13 4.02 -14.12 1.51
C ALA A 13 2.67 -13.55 1.11
N VAL A 14 1.98 -14.17 0.14
CA VAL A 14 0.67 -13.73 -0.35
C VAL A 14 -0.39 -13.88 0.74
N VAL A 15 -0.50 -15.06 1.36
CA VAL A 15 -1.54 -15.31 2.38
C VAL A 15 -1.31 -14.45 3.62
N GLY A 16 -0.07 -14.39 4.11
CA GLY A 16 0.29 -13.56 5.25
C GLY A 16 0.00 -12.08 5.01
N SER A 17 0.42 -11.54 3.85
CA SER A 17 0.18 -10.14 3.50
C SER A 17 -1.31 -9.84 3.33
N ALA A 18 -2.07 -10.75 2.72
CA ALA A 18 -3.51 -10.58 2.55
C ALA A 18 -4.25 -10.54 3.90
N ILE A 19 -3.91 -11.43 4.83
CA ILE A 19 -4.50 -11.44 6.18
C ILE A 19 -4.18 -10.13 6.90
N ILE A 20 -2.91 -9.71 6.91
CA ILE A 20 -2.49 -8.45 7.54
C ILE A 20 -3.23 -7.27 6.91
N GLY A 21 -3.29 -7.20 5.58
CA GLY A 21 -3.97 -6.13 4.85
C GLY A 21 -5.46 -6.04 5.20
N VAL A 22 -6.16 -7.17 5.30
CA VAL A 22 -7.58 -7.21 5.70
C VAL A 22 -7.75 -6.74 7.15
N VAL A 23 -6.89 -7.20 8.07
CA VAL A 23 -6.95 -6.80 9.49
C VAL A 23 -6.70 -5.30 9.64
N VAL A 24 -5.65 -4.75 9.01
CA VAL A 24 -5.35 -3.32 9.03
C VAL A 24 -6.50 -2.51 8.44
N ARG A 25 -7.02 -2.95 7.29
CA ARG A 25 -8.18 -2.32 6.64
C ARG A 25 -9.40 -2.27 7.56
N ALA A 26 -9.65 -3.33 8.33
CA ALA A 26 -10.81 -3.42 9.21
C ALA A 26 -10.65 -2.59 10.50
N LEU A 27 -9.45 -2.49 11.05
CA LEU A 27 -9.21 -1.86 12.35
C LEU A 27 -8.92 -0.36 12.27
N ILE A 28 -8.07 0.06 11.33
CA ILE A 28 -7.58 1.45 11.25
C ILE A 28 -7.76 2.10 9.88
N GLY A 29 -8.11 1.31 8.86
CA GLY A 29 -8.15 1.76 7.47
C GLY A 29 -6.77 1.65 6.81
N LEU A 30 -6.72 0.99 5.64
CA LEU A 30 -5.47 0.72 4.91
C LEU A 30 -5.18 1.74 3.81
N ARG A 31 -6.20 2.39 3.27
CA ARG A 31 -6.11 3.32 2.13
C ARG A 31 -6.88 4.59 2.45
N ILE A 32 -6.30 5.73 2.08
CA ILE A 32 -6.93 7.05 2.22
C ILE A 32 -8.18 7.16 1.31
N ALA A 33 -9.02 8.17 1.54
CA ALA A 33 -10.19 8.42 0.72
C ALA A 33 -9.80 8.67 -0.76
N PRO A 34 -10.56 8.16 -1.75
CA PRO A 34 -10.24 8.30 -3.17
C PRO A 34 -10.11 9.74 -3.66
N GLU A 35 -10.81 10.67 -3.02
CA GLU A 35 -10.72 12.10 -3.33
C GLU A 35 -9.34 12.67 -2.96
N ILE A 36 -8.85 12.36 -1.75
CA ILE A 36 -7.53 12.78 -1.27
C ILE A 36 -6.43 12.13 -2.12
N GLU A 37 -6.59 10.84 -2.44
CA GLU A 37 -5.65 10.12 -3.30
C GLU A 37 -5.53 10.74 -4.70
N ARG A 38 -6.64 11.25 -5.26
CA ARG A 38 -6.66 11.96 -6.55
C ARG A 38 -5.99 13.33 -6.51
N GLN A 39 -6.14 14.05 -5.40
CA GLN A 39 -5.55 15.38 -5.22
C GLN A 39 -4.03 15.30 -4.99
N GLY A 40 -3.53 14.15 -4.53
CA GLY A 40 -2.11 13.92 -4.27
C GLY A 40 -1.83 13.88 -2.77
N LEU A 41 -1.10 12.84 -2.34
CA LEU A 41 -0.78 12.61 -0.95
C LEU A 41 0.25 13.61 -0.41
N ASP A 42 1.18 14.05 -1.26
CA ASP A 42 2.23 15.00 -0.87
C ASP A 42 1.59 16.32 -0.42
N ILE A 43 0.60 16.82 -1.17
CA ILE A 43 -0.10 18.07 -0.85
C ILE A 43 -0.96 17.91 0.41
N ASN A 44 -1.72 16.81 0.50
CA ASN A 44 -2.73 16.65 1.54
C ASN A 44 -2.17 16.14 2.89
N GLU A 45 -1.14 15.31 2.89
CA GLU A 45 -0.56 14.73 4.11
C GLU A 45 0.77 15.37 4.51
N HIS A 46 1.55 15.87 3.55
CA HIS A 46 2.90 16.39 3.79
C HIS A 46 3.01 17.91 3.55
N GLY A 47 2.01 18.55 2.92
CA GLY A 47 2.03 19.98 2.61
C GLY A 47 3.04 20.37 1.52
N GLU A 48 3.50 19.39 0.73
CA GLU A 48 4.55 19.56 -0.27
C GLU A 48 4.01 19.24 -1.67
N GLU A 49 4.52 19.90 -2.71
CA GLU A 49 4.32 19.47 -4.09
C GLU A 49 5.54 18.65 -4.53
N GLY A 50 5.33 17.40 -4.98
CA GLY A 50 6.42 16.52 -5.42
C GLY A 50 7.24 17.06 -6.61
N TYR A 51 6.73 18.08 -7.30
CA TYR A 51 7.44 18.84 -8.34
C TYR A 51 7.17 20.33 -8.19
N MET A 52 8.22 21.13 -7.99
CA MET A 52 8.13 22.58 -8.15
C MET A 52 8.03 22.91 -9.64
N THR A 53 6.82 23.11 -10.17
CA THR A 53 6.61 23.44 -11.59
C THR A 53 6.84 24.94 -11.87
N THR A 54 7.42 25.68 -10.93
CA THR A 54 7.76 27.10 -11.12
C THR A 54 9.10 27.25 -11.84
N GLY A 55 9.02 27.51 -13.14
CA GLY A 55 10.04 28.20 -13.95
C GLY A 55 9.44 29.48 -14.51
#